data_AF-A0A6B3GE83-F1
#
_entry.id   AF-A0A6B3GE83-F1
#
_cell.length_a   1.000
_cell.length_b   1.000
_cell.length_c   1.000
_cell.angle_alpha   90.00
_cell.angle_beta   90.00
_cell.angle_gamma   90.00
#
_symmetry.space_group_name_H-M   'P 1'
#
loop_
_entity.id
_entity.type
_entity.pdbx_description
1 polymer ?
#
loop_
_entity_poly.entity_id
_entity_poly.type
_entity_poly.pdbx_seq_one_letter_code
_entity_poly.pdbx_strand_id
1 'polypeptide(L)'
;AAADPQYRAAVVDLLGALAYGELAAFERLAEDAKLAPTLGDKAELAKMAAAEFHHFEQLTERLTAVDEEPTAAMEPFAKALDDFHRQTAPSDWLEGLVKA
;
A
#
# COMPACT_ATOMS: atom_id res chain seq x y z
N ALA A 1 -26.48 -8.25 -6.48
CA ALA A 1 -25.04 -8.46 -6.23
C ALA A 1 -24.58 -7.70 -5.00
N ALA A 2 -24.58 -6.36 -4.98
CA ALA A 2 -24.05 -5.58 -3.85
C ALA A 2 -24.75 -5.76 -2.48
N ALA A 3 -25.99 -6.27 -2.44
CA ALA A 3 -26.72 -6.55 -1.20
C ALA A 3 -26.48 -7.97 -0.64
N ASP A 4 -25.71 -8.80 -1.35
CA ASP A 4 -25.33 -10.13 -0.86
C ASP A 4 -24.27 -9.98 0.25
N PRO A 5 -24.51 -10.49 1.48
CA PRO A 5 -23.56 -10.40 2.59
C PRO A 5 -22.18 -10.99 2.27
N GLN A 6 -22.12 -12.08 1.50
CA GLN A 6 -20.85 -12.72 1.15
C GLN A 6 -20.05 -11.87 0.16
N TYR A 7 -20.74 -11.27 -0.81
CA TYR A 7 -20.13 -10.34 -1.75
C TYR A 7 -19.59 -9.09 -1.03
N ARG A 8 -20.37 -8.55 -0.09
CA ARG A 8 -19.95 -7.40 0.71
C ARG A 8 -18.69 -7.72 1.51
N ALA A 9 -18.65 -8.84 2.23
CA ALA A 9 -17.49 -9.26 3.00
C ALA A 9 -16.23 -9.39 2.11
N ALA A 10 -16.35 -10.02 0.93
CA ALA A 10 -15.25 -10.16 -0.01
C ALA A 10 -14.73 -8.80 -0.54
N VAL A 11 -15.61 -7.81 -0.70
CA VAL A 11 -15.20 -6.44 -1.07
C VAL A 11 -14.44 -5.76 0.08
N VAL A 12 -14.89 -5.93 1.33
CA VAL A 12 -14.20 -5.39 2.50
C VAL A 12 -12.80 -6.00 2.64
N ASP A 13 -12.69 -7.32 2.48
CA ASP A 13 -11.41 -8.03 2.47
C ASP A 13 -10.48 -7.48 1.39
N LEU A 14 -10.98 -7.30 0.16
CA LEU A 14 -10.19 -6.74 -0.94
C LEU A 14 -9.72 -5.32 -0.63
N LEU A 15 -10.60 -4.46 -0.12
CA LEU A 15 -10.25 -3.08 0.22
C LEU A 15 -9.22 -3.02 1.36
N GLY A 16 -9.34 -3.89 2.36
CA GLY A 16 -8.36 -4.00 3.45
C GLY A 16 -6.99 -4.46 2.94
N ALA A 17 -6.94 -5.49 2.09
CA ALA A 17 -5.70 -5.97 1.49
C ALA A 17 -5.02 -4.89 0.63
N LEU A 18 -5.79 -4.16 -0.18
CA LEU A 18 -5.28 -3.06 -0.98
C LEU A 18 -4.77 -1.91 -0.11
N ALA A 19 -5.54 -1.49 0.91
CA ALA A 19 -5.16 -0.37 1.78
C ALA A 19 -3.82 -0.64 2.47
N TYR A 20 -3.64 -1.85 3.02
CA TYR A 20 -2.36 -2.20 3.63
C TYR A 20 -1.22 -2.24 2.60
N GLY A 21 -1.49 -2.75 1.40
CA GLY A 21 -0.52 -2.79 0.30
C GLY A 21 -0.02 -1.39 -0.10
N GLU A 22 -0.93 -0.44 -0.31
CA GLU A 22 -0.60 0.95 -0.65
C GLU A 22 0.20 1.64 0.48
N LEU A 23 -0.16 1.39 1.75
CA LEU A 23 0.61 1.92 2.89
C LEU A 23 2.04 1.37 2.93
N ALA A 24 2.20 0.05 2.75
CA ALA A 24 3.51 -0.58 2.72
C ALA A 24 4.34 -0.14 1.50
N ALA A 25 3.71 0.06 0.34
CA ALA A 25 4.34 0.60 -0.85
C ALA A 25 4.83 2.04 -0.65
N PHE A 26 4.00 2.90 -0.06
CA PHE A 26 4.40 4.26 0.34
C PHE A 26 5.66 4.24 1.21
N GLU A 27 5.66 3.47 2.30
CA GLU A 27 6.80 3.38 3.21
C GLU A 27 8.07 2.95 2.47
N ARG A 28 7.94 1.97 1.57
CA ARG A 28 9.09 1.47 0.83
C ARG A 28 9.64 2.49 -0.18
N LEU A 29 8.77 3.10 -0.97
CA LEU A 29 9.16 4.14 -1.94
C LEU A 29 9.80 5.34 -1.23
N ALA A 30 9.29 5.70 -0.05
CA ALA A 30 9.87 6.76 0.76
C ALA A 30 11.28 6.40 1.29
N GLU A 31 11.52 5.15 1.68
CA GLU A 31 12.87 4.67 2.02
C GLU A 31 13.80 4.63 0.82
N ASP A 32 13.35 4.09 -0.32
CA ASP A 32 14.16 3.97 -1.53
C ASP A 32 14.52 5.38 -2.09
N ALA A 33 13.64 6.37 -1.95
CA ALA A 33 13.91 7.77 -2.29
C ALA A 33 15.09 8.38 -1.50
N LYS A 34 15.40 7.88 -0.30
CA LYS A 34 16.58 8.33 0.47
C LYS A 34 17.90 7.86 -0.14
N LEU A 35 17.87 6.78 -0.92
CA LEU A 35 19.03 6.19 -1.58
C LEU A 35 19.28 6.76 -2.99
N ALA A 36 18.39 7.63 -3.46
CA ALA A 36 18.48 8.23 -4.80
C ALA A 36 19.81 8.98 -5.03
N PRO A 37 20.48 8.76 -6.17
CA PRO A 37 21.77 9.38 -6.47
C PRO A 37 21.66 10.87 -6.84
N THR A 38 20.48 11.30 -7.31
CA THR A 38 20.22 12.69 -7.68
C THR A 38 18.95 13.23 -7.03
N LEU A 39 18.83 14.56 -6.95
CA LEU A 39 17.61 15.22 -6.46
C LEU A 39 16.40 14.97 -7.37
N GLY A 40 16.63 14.81 -8.68
CA GLY A 40 15.56 14.50 -9.64
C GLY A 40 14.99 13.10 -9.39
N ASP A 41 15.86 12.11 -9.27
CA ASP A 41 15.47 10.72 -8.98
C ASP A 41 14.74 10.62 -7.63
N LYS A 42 15.23 11.35 -6.63
CA LYS A 42 14.58 11.46 -5.32
C LYS A 42 13.16 12.02 -5.44
N ALA A 43 12.96 13.05 -6.26
CA ALA A 43 11.66 13.69 -6.43
C ALA A 43 10.66 12.76 -7.12
N GLU A 44 11.09 11.96 -8.10
CA GLU A 44 10.20 11.00 -8.78
C GLU A 44 9.73 9.89 -7.84
N LEU A 45 10.63 9.27 -7.03
CA LEU A 45 10.19 8.28 -6.04
C LEU A 45 9.34 8.91 -4.92
N ALA A 46 9.66 10.12 -4.47
CA ALA A 46 8.85 10.81 -3.48
C ALA A 46 7.43 11.10 -4.01
N LYS A 47 7.30 11.40 -5.31
CA LYS A 47 6.01 11.59 -5.97
C LYS A 47 5.21 10.28 -6.07
N MET A 48 5.86 9.17 -6.39
CA MET A 48 5.23 7.84 -6.38
C MET A 48 4.74 7.48 -4.97
N ALA A 49 5.60 7.66 -3.95
CA ALA A 49 5.21 7.43 -2.55
C ALA A 49 3.96 8.26 -2.19
N ALA A 50 3.94 9.55 -2.52
CA ALA A 50 2.79 10.41 -2.25
C ALA A 50 1.51 9.93 -2.95
N ALA A 51 1.60 9.32 -4.13
CA ALA A 51 0.45 8.74 -4.82
C ALA A 51 -0.10 7.50 -4.10
N GLU A 52 0.77 6.58 -3.68
CA GLU A 52 0.38 5.40 -2.88
C GLU A 52 -0.33 5.81 -1.58
N PHE A 53 0.21 6.81 -0.87
CA PHE A 53 -0.45 7.30 0.34
C PHE A 53 -1.83 7.91 0.05
N HIS A 54 -1.98 8.60 -1.08
CA HIS A 54 -3.28 9.11 -1.50
C HIS A 54 -4.28 7.99 -1.83
N HIS A 55 -3.85 6.91 -2.47
CA HIS A 55 -4.71 5.74 -2.69
C HIS A 55 -5.10 5.08 -1.37
N PHE A 56 -4.17 4.95 -0.42
CA PHE A 56 -4.46 4.49 0.94
C PHE A 56 -5.57 5.33 1.60
N GLU A 57 -5.48 6.67 1.54
CA GLU A 57 -6.53 7.56 2.03
C GLU A 57 -7.89 7.27 1.36
N GLN A 58 -7.93 7.14 0.03
CA GLN A 58 -9.17 6.83 -0.69
C GLN A 58 -9.78 5.48 -0.29
N LEU A 59 -8.95 4.47 -0.06
CA LEU A 59 -9.40 3.14 0.35
C LEU A 59 -9.94 3.14 1.79
N THR A 60 -9.27 3.83 2.72
CA THR A 60 -9.73 3.97 4.10
C THR A 60 -11.01 4.81 4.21
N GLU A 61 -11.14 5.88 3.40
CA GLU A 61 -12.39 6.63 3.25
C GLU A 61 -13.51 5.73 2.74
N ARG A 62 -13.22 4.87 1.75
CA ARG A 62 -14.22 3.94 1.19
C ARG A 62 -14.68 2.90 2.21
N LEU A 63 -13.76 2.34 3.01
CA LEU A 63 -14.06 1.41 4.10
C LEU A 63 -14.95 2.08 5.16
N THR A 64 -14.58 3.30 5.56
CA THR A 64 -15.38 4.09 6.52
C THR A 64 -16.78 4.38 5.98
N ALA A 65 -16.90 4.72 4.68
CA ALA A 65 -18.18 4.99 4.04
C ALA A 65 -19.09 3.75 3.89
N VAL A 66 -18.57 2.55 4.12
CA VAL A 66 -19.38 1.32 4.25
C VAL A 66 -19.53 0.87 5.69
N ASP A 67 -19.25 1.71 6.69
CA ASP A 67 -19.34 1.40 8.12
C ASP A 67 -18.36 0.30 8.58
N GLU A 68 -17.22 0.15 7.90
CA GLU A 68 -16.15 -0.77 8.30
C GLU A 68 -14.98 0.01 8.89
N GLU A 69 -14.32 -0.55 9.90
CA GLU A 69 -13.14 0.07 10.52
C GLU A 69 -11.89 -0.26 9.68
N PRO A 70 -11.17 0.74 9.12
CA PRO A 70 -10.11 0.45 8.17
C PRO A 70 -8.96 -0.38 8.73
N THR A 71 -8.54 -0.14 9.97
CA THR A 71 -7.43 -0.88 10.61
C THR A 71 -7.77 -2.36 10.74
N ALA A 72 -8.96 -2.68 11.24
CA ALA A 72 -9.46 -4.04 11.39
C ALA A 72 -9.61 -4.75 10.04
N ALA A 73 -9.98 -4.04 8.97
CA ALA A 73 -10.05 -4.62 7.63
C ALA A 73 -8.64 -4.94 7.06
N MET A 74 -7.62 -4.18 7.43
CA MET A 74 -6.23 -4.39 7.00
C MET A 74 -5.50 -5.48 7.79
N GLU A 75 -5.75 -5.58 9.11
CA GLU A 75 -5.03 -6.45 10.05
C GLU A 75 -4.82 -7.91 9.56
N PRO A 76 -5.82 -8.59 8.95
CA PRO A 76 -5.66 -9.96 8.49
C PRO A 76 -4.59 -10.14 7.40
N PHE A 77 -4.29 -9.08 6.63
CA PHE A 77 -3.39 -9.11 5.49
C PHE A 77 -1.98 -8.62 5.83
N ALA A 78 -1.83 -7.89 6.95
CA ALA A 78 -0.59 -7.22 7.34
C ALA A 78 0.60 -8.17 7.32
N LYS A 79 0.48 -9.31 8.03
CA LYS A 79 1.56 -10.30 8.12
C LYS A 79 1.98 -10.86 6.76
N ALA A 80 1.03 -11.21 5.91
CA ALA A 80 1.33 -11.84 4.61
C ALA A 80 2.02 -10.87 3.66
N LEU A 81 1.56 -9.61 3.64
CA LEU A 81 2.14 -8.54 2.83
C LEU A 81 3.52 -8.13 3.36
N ASP A 82 3.70 -8.02 4.68
CA ASP A 82 5.01 -7.78 5.30
C ASP A 82 6.03 -8.86 4.94
N ASP A 83 5.62 -10.13 5.02
CA ASP A 83 6.51 -11.25 4.70
C ASP A 83 6.88 -11.25 3.20
N PHE A 84 5.96 -10.87 2.31
CA PHE A 84 6.23 -10.70 0.88
C PHE A 84 7.21 -9.54 0.62
N HIS A 85 6.96 -8.38 1.24
CA HIS A 85 7.82 -7.21 1.07
C HIS A 85 9.22 -7.42 1.64
N ARG A 86 9.34 -8.16 2.74
CA ARG A 86 10.63 -8.56 3.33
C ARG A 86 11.43 -9.47 2.41
N GLN A 87 10.78 -10.42 1.75
CA GLN A 87 11.44 -11.32 0.79
C GLN A 87 11.83 -10.63 -0.51
N THR A 88 11.27 -9.45 -0.78
CA THR A 88 11.54 -8.63 -1.96
C THR A 88 12.24 -7.33 -1.61
N ALA A 89 12.89 -7.21 -0.45
CA ALA A 89 13.55 -5.97 -0.04
C ALA A 89 14.74 -5.66 -0.96
N PRO A 90 14.74 -4.56 -1.73
CA PRO A 90 15.86 -4.23 -2.60
C PRO A 90 17.11 -3.93 -1.78
N SER A 91 18.24 -4.41 -2.31
CA SER A 91 19.58 -4.31 -1.74
C SER A 91 20.28 -3.00 -2.14
N ASP A 92 19.82 -2.38 -3.24
CA ASP A 92 20.31 -1.13 -3.78
C ASP A 92 19.24 -0.32 -4.53
N TRP A 93 19.62 0.87 -5.00
CA TRP A 93 18.75 1.79 -5.74
C TRP A 93 18.15 1.20 -7.03
N LEU A 94 18.91 0.39 -7.78
CA LEU A 94 18.45 -0.15 -9.06
C LEU A 94 17.41 -1.24 -8.84
N GLU A 95 17.59 -2.07 -7.81
CA GLU A 95 16.56 -3.02 -7.37
C GLU A 95 15.31 -2.29 -6.83
N GLY A 96 15.49 -1.14 -6.16
CA GLY A 96 14.41 -0.26 -5.72
C GLY A 96 13.52 0.22 -6.87
N LEU A 97 14.14 0.68 -7.95
CA LEU A 97 13.43 1.14 -9.14
C LEU A 97 12.69 0.02 -9.88
N VAL A 98 13.21 -1.20 -9.89
CA VAL A 98 12.54 -2.36 -10.52
C VAL A 98 11.33 -2.83 -9.71
N LYS A 99 11.36 -2.64 -8.39
CA LYS A 99 10.27 -3.01 -7.49
C LYS A 99 9.13 -1.97 -7.47
N ALA A 100 9.50 -0.69 -7.61
CA ALA A 100 8.58 0.43 -7.65
C ALA A 100 7.54 0.35 -8.78
#